data_AF-B6WSR2-F1
#
_entry.id   AF-B6WSR2-F1
#
_cell.length_a   1.000
_cell.length_b   1.000
_cell.length_c   1.000
_cell.angle_alpha   90.00
_cell.angle_beta   90.00
_cell.angle_gamma   90.00
#
_symmetry.space_group_name_H-M   'P 1'
#
loop_
_entity.id
_entity.type
_entity.pdbx_description
1 polymer ?
#
loop_
_entity_poly.entity_id
_entity_poly.type
_entity_poly.pdbx_seq_one_letter_code
_entity_poly.pdbx_strand_id
1 'polypeptide(L)' 'MRKAEPEKYAVTVTVRVSEEERHKLKLLAVKNKKTLKAVLFEALDKAFPGWRS' A
#
# COMPACT_ATOMS: atom_id res chain seq x y z
N MET A 1 5.93 -24.99 15.35
CA MET A 1 5.64 -23.59 14.94
C MET A 1 4.51 -23.63 13.92
N ARG A 2 3.32 -23.10 14.23
CA ARG A 2 2.26 -22.94 13.21
C ARG A 2 2.80 -21.98 12.16
N LYS A 3 2.90 -22.42 10.89
CA LYS A 3 3.17 -21.50 9.78
C LYS A 3 2.07 -20.44 9.85
N ALA A 4 2.42 -19.19 10.15
CA ALA A 4 1.49 -18.09 10.08
C ALA A 4 1.04 -18.03 8.62
N GLU A 5 -0.18 -18.48 8.32
CA GLU A 5 -0.80 -18.32 7.00
C GLU A 5 -1.12 -16.83 6.87
N PRO A 6 -0.26 -16.01 6.22
CA PRO A 6 -0.35 -14.56 6.34
C PRO A 6 -1.60 -14.01 5.62
N GLU A 7 -2.14 -14.77 4.68
CA GLU A 7 -3.37 -14.43 3.96
C GLU A 7 -4.65 -14.76 4.75
N LYS A 8 -4.61 -15.75 5.64
CA LYS A 8 -5.78 -16.20 6.40
C LYS A 8 -6.24 -15.18 7.45
N TYR A 9 -5.33 -14.28 7.83
CA TYR A 9 -5.58 -13.16 8.74
C TYR A 9 -5.36 -11.80 8.06
N ALA A 10 -5.28 -11.76 6.73
CA ALA A 10 -5.12 -10.51 6.02
C ALA A 10 -6.38 -9.64 6.19
N VAL A 11 -6.19 -8.43 6.69
CA VAL A 11 -7.27 -7.44 6.82
C VAL A 11 -7.26 -6.52 5.61
N THR A 12 -8.42 -6.36 4.98
CA THR A 12 -8.61 -5.40 3.89
C THR A 12 -8.78 -4.00 4.45
N VAL A 13 -7.96 -3.06 3.97
CA VAL A 13 -8.12 -1.63 4.25
C VAL A 13 -8.65 -0.94 2.99
N THR A 14 -9.83 -0.34 3.09
CA THR A 14 -10.46 0.42 2.01
C THR A 14 -10.29 1.90 2.26
N VAL A 15 -9.67 2.61 1.32
CA VAL A 15 -9.50 4.06 1.37
C VAL A 15 -10.35 4.69 0.26
N ARG A 16 -11.25 5.60 0.65
CA ARG A 16 -12.03 6.38 -0.31
C ARG A 16 -11.18 7.55 -0.78
N VAL A 17 -11.09 7.71 -2.09
CA VAL A 17 -10.37 8.79 -2.76
C VAL A 17 -11.21 9.28 -3.92
N SER A 18 -10.97 10.52 -4.35
CA SER A 18 -11.53 11.04 -5.59
C SER A 18 -10.99 10.30 -6.82
N GLU A 19 -11.68 10.45 -7.95
CA GLU A 19 -11.25 9.84 -9.21
C GLU A 19 -9.90 10.39 -9.68
N GLU A 20 -9.67 11.69 -9.51
CA GLU A 20 -8.40 12.34 -9.85
C GLU A 20 -7.23 11.80 -9.02
N GLU A 21 -7.42 11.64 -7.70
CA GLU A 21 -6.40 11.05 -6.83
C GLU A 21 -6.09 9.60 -7.23
N ARG A 22 -7.12 8.81 -7.53
CA ARG A 22 -6.95 7.44 -8.03
C ARG A 22 -6.17 7.42 -9.34
N HIS A 23 -6.44 8.35 -10.26
CA HIS A 23 -5.72 8.46 -11.53
C HIS A 23 -4.24 8.80 -11.30
N LYS A 24 -3.96 9.82 -10.48
CA LYS A 24 -2.58 10.22 -10.12
C LYS A 24 -1.81 9.07 -9.47
N LEU A 25 -2.43 8.33 -8.55
CA LEU A 25 -1.83 7.16 -7.91
C LEU A 25 -1.50 6.04 -8.91
N LYS A 26 -2.38 5.78 -9.89
CA LYS A 26 -2.12 4.80 -10.95
C LYS A 26 -0.93 5.21 -11.83
N LEU A 27 -0.89 6.47 -12.27
CA LEU A 27 0.24 6.97 -13.06
C LEU A 27 1.56 6.84 -12.30
N LEU A 28 1.55 7.16 -11.01
CA LEU A 28 2.73 7.03 -10.15
C LEU A 28 3.17 5.56 -10.02
N ALA A 29 2.23 4.64 -9.87
CA ALA A 29 2.51 3.20 -9.81
C ALA A 29 3.13 2.68 -11.12
N VAL A 30 2.59 3.08 -12.27
CA VAL A 30 3.14 2.74 -13.59
C VAL A 30 4.56 3.28 -13.78
N LYS A 31 4.77 4.57 -13.47
CA LYS A 31 6.09 5.22 -13.58
C LYS A 31 7.16 4.49 -12.77
N ASN A 32 6.80 4.00 -11.58
CA ASN A 32 7.72 3.31 -10.68
C ASN A 32 7.77 1.80 -10.92
N LYS A 33 7.03 1.25 -11.90
CA LYS A 33 6.86 -0.20 -12.14
C LYS A 33 6.46 -0.97 -10.87
N LYS A 34 5.57 -0.39 -10.06
CA LYS A 34 5.12 -0.91 -8.77
C LYS A 34 3.61 -1.05 -8.72
N THR A 35 3.12 -1.83 -7.77
CA THR A 35 1.69 -1.89 -7.46
C THR A 35 1.27 -0.67 -6.63
N LEU A 36 -0.01 -0.31 -6.65
CA LEU A 36 -0.56 0.74 -5.78
C LEU A 36 -0.27 0.47 -4.30
N LYS A 37 -0.37 -0.80 -3.87
CA LYS A 37 -0.02 -1.22 -2.51
C LYS A 37 1.43 -0.84 -2.20
N ALA A 38 2.39 -1.27 -3.02
CA ALA A 38 3.80 -0.96 -2.79
C ALA A 38 4.07 0.55 -2.73
N VAL A 39 3.47 1.34 -3.63
CA VAL A 39 3.62 2.80 -3.64
C VAL A 39 3.09 3.43 -2.35
N LEU A 40 1.90 3.03 -1.89
CA LEU A 40 1.31 3.56 -0.65
C LEU A 40 2.16 3.20 0.57
N PHE A 41 2.57 1.94 0.67
CA PHE A 41 3.38 1.46 1.79
C PHE A 41 4.78 2.11 1.83
N GLU A 42 5.41 2.35 0.67
CA GLU A 42 6.66 3.10 0.60
C GLU A 42 6.51 4.58 0.96
N ALA A 43 5.39 5.20 0.58
CA ALA A 43 5.09 6.56 0.98
C ALA A 43 4.93 6.66 2.51
N LEU A 44 4.25 5.67 3.12
CA LEU A 44 4.11 5.58 4.58
C LEU A 44 5.45 5.35 5.27
N ASP A 45 6.32 4.47 4.74
CA ASP A 45 7.65 4.24 5.29
C ASP A 45 8.51 5.51 5.30
N LYS A 46 8.36 6.35 4.27
CA LYS A 46 9.06 7.64 4.17
C LYS A 46 8.47 8.70 5.10
N ALA A 47 7.15 8.76 5.18
CA ALA A 47 6.45 9.77 5.97
C ALA A 47 6.53 9.49 7.48
N PHE A 48 6.54 8.21 7.87
CA PHE A 48 6.50 7.76 9.26
C PHE A 48 7.57 6.70 9.53
N PRO A 49 8.87 7.04 9.60
CA PRO A 49 9.90 6.05 9.89
C PRO A 49 9.61 5.28 11.20
N GLY A 50 9.66 3.94 11.15
CA GLY A 50 9.43 3.08 12.32
C GLY A 50 7.97 2.70 12.61
N TRP A 51 6.99 3.10 11.77
CA TRP A 51 5.57 2.77 11.99
C TRP A 51 5.20 1.28 11.91
N ARG A 52 6.11 0.45 11.39
CA ARG A 52 5.96 -1.02 11.30
C ARG A 52 6.61 -1.77 12.48
N SER A 53 6.97 -1.06 13.55
CA SER A 53 7.59 -1.65 14.74
C SER A 53 6.62 -2.48 15.56
#